data_AF-A0A2U8X7F4-F1
#
_entry.id   AF-A0A2U8X7F4-F1
#
_cell.length_a   1.000
_cell.length_b   1.000
_cell.length_c   1.000
_cell.angle_alpha   90.00
_cell.angle_beta   90.00
_cell.angle_gamma   90.00
#
_symmetry.space_group_name_H-M   'P 1'
#
loop_
_entity.id
_entity.type
_entity.pdbx_description
1 polymer ?
#
loop_
_entity_poly.entity_id
_entity_poly.type
_entity_poly.pdbx_seq_one_letter_code
_entity_poly.pdbx_strand_id
1 'polypeptide(L)' 'MVALRKGDAGRDAAAARARRYRRDLAPVLAVIAAETGGTPEGIAASLTRRGVRKPRGGPIWTPPDVRRLLARLAAETGS' A
#
# COMPACT_ATOMS: atom_id res chain seq x y z
N MET A 1 -32.80 2.05 12.62
CA MET A 1 -32.22 2.36 11.30
C MET A 1 -31.13 3.42 11.49
N VAL A 2 -29.86 3.04 11.44
CA VAL A 2 -28.76 4.00 11.56
C VAL A 2 -28.58 4.65 10.19
N ALA A 3 -28.85 5.95 10.11
CA ALA A 3 -28.64 6.73 8.90
C ALA A 3 -27.13 6.78 8.59
N LEU A 4 -26.72 6.12 7.50
CA LEU A 4 -25.38 6.27 6.93
C LEU A 4 -25.18 7.75 6.61
N ARG A 5 -24.36 8.45 7.40
CA ARG A 5 -24.07 9.86 7.14
C ARG A 5 -23.26 9.90 5.85
N LYS A 6 -23.46 10.90 5.00
CA LYS A 6 -22.70 11.11 3.74
C LYS A 6 -21.17 10.96 3.92
N GLY A 7 -20.65 11.29 5.11
CA GLY A 7 -19.24 11.10 5.48
C GLY A 7 -18.80 9.64 5.68
N ASP A 8 -19.69 8.72 6.03
CA ASP A 8 -19.39 7.29 6.19
C ASP A 8 -19.19 6.64 4.82
N ALA A 9 -20.11 6.89 3.89
CA ALA A 9 -19.99 6.42 2.50
C ALA A 9 -18.69 6.94 1.83
N GLY A 10 -18.31 8.19 2.10
CA GLY A 10 -17.05 8.76 1.64
C GLY A 10 -15.83 8.06 2.24
N ARG A 11 -15.86 7.76 3.55
CA ARG A 11 -14.80 7.03 4.25
C ARG A 11 -14.66 5.60 3.74
N ASP A 12 -15.77 4.90 3.53
CA ASP A 12 -15.79 3.53 3.01
C ASP A 12 -15.24 3.46 1.59
N ALA A 13 -15.65 4.40 0.73
CA ALA A 13 -15.16 4.48 -0.64
C ALA A 13 -13.66 4.82 -0.71
N ALA A 14 -13.14 5.62 0.22
CA ALA A 14 -11.71 5.88 0.33
C ALA A 14 -10.94 4.64 0.82
N ALA A 15 -11.48 3.93 1.81
CA ALA A 15 -10.89 2.70 2.33
C ALA A 15 -10.87 1.59 1.26
N ALA A 16 -11.94 1.44 0.49
CA ALA A 16 -12.02 0.49 -0.62
C ALA A 16 -10.98 0.78 -1.70
N ARG A 17 -10.82 2.05 -2.11
CA ARG A 17 -9.77 2.45 -3.07
C ARG A 17 -8.37 2.15 -2.54
N ALA A 18 -8.11 2.43 -1.26
CA ALA A 18 -6.82 2.14 -0.64
C ALA A 18 -6.53 0.62 -0.56
N ARG A 19 -7.54 -0.21 -0.28
CA ARG A 19 -7.42 -1.68 -0.32
C ARG A 19 -7.12 -2.18 -1.74
N ARG A 20 -7.90 -1.73 -2.72
CA ARG A 20 -7.68 -2.09 -4.13
C ARG A 20 -6.27 -1.75 -4.60
N TYR A 21 -5.82 -0.52 -4.36
CA TYR A 21 -4.47 -0.09 -4.70
C TYR A 21 -3.38 -1.00 -4.12
N ARG A 22 -3.53 -1.43 -2.86
CA ARG A 22 -2.56 -2.30 -2.19
C ARG A 22 -2.56 -3.71 -2.77
N ARG A 23 -3.73 -4.26 -3.09
CA ARG A 23 -3.86 -5.55 -3.78
C ARG A 23 -3.21 -5.50 -5.17
N ASP A 24 -3.47 -4.45 -5.93
CA ASP A 24 -2.89 -4.26 -7.27
C ASP A 24 -1.36 -4.11 -7.20
N LEU A 25 -0.84 -3.54 -6.11
CA LEU A 25 0.61 -3.37 -5.89
C LEU A 25 1.29 -4.65 -5.37
N ALA A 26 0.55 -5.60 -4.80
CA ALA A 26 1.14 -6.78 -4.14
C ALA A 26 2.03 -7.63 -5.08
N PRO A 27 1.67 -7.92 -6.34
CA PRO A 27 2.54 -8.65 -7.26
C PRO A 27 3.86 -7.93 -7.53
N VAL A 28 3.82 -6.60 -7.67
CA VAL A 28 5.02 -5.77 -7.86
C VAL A 28 5.94 -5.83 -6.64
N LEU A 29 5.37 -5.81 -5.43
CA LEU A 29 6.15 -5.96 -4.20
C LEU A 29 6.80 -7.33 -4.09
N ALA A 30 6.12 -8.41 -4.50
CA ALA A 30 6.68 -9.75 -4.47
C ALA A 30 7.92 -9.86 -5.38
N VAL A 31 7.85 -9.31 -6.59
CA VAL A 31 8.99 -9.26 -7.53
C VAL A 31 10.14 -8.44 -6.93
N ILE A 32 9.86 -7.24 -6.41
CA ILE A 32 10.89 -6.40 -5.82
C ILE A 32 11.52 -7.06 -4.59
N ALA A 33 10.71 -7.69 -3.73
CA ALA A 33 11.21 -8.38 -2.54
C ALA A 33 12.17 -9.52 -2.92
N ALA A 34 11.87 -10.28 -3.98
CA ALA A 34 12.77 -11.31 -4.47
C ALA A 34 14.11 -10.73 -4.96
N GLU A 35 14.09 -9.57 -5.63
CA GLU A 35 15.30 -8.89 -6.12
C GLU A 35 16.15 -8.27 -4.99
N THR A 36 15.51 -7.72 -3.96
CA THR A 36 16.18 -6.92 -2.92
C THR A 36 16.38 -7.65 -1.60
N GLY A 37 16.13 -8.96 -1.56
CA GLY A 37 16.18 -9.76 -0.34
C GLY A 37 15.09 -9.41 0.68
N GLY A 38 13.99 -8.77 0.26
CA GLY A 38 12.83 -8.46 1.08
C GLY A 38 13.02 -7.36 2.13
N THR A 39 14.15 -6.63 2.10
CA THR A 39 14.40 -5.56 3.07
C THR A 39 13.53 -4.31 2.78
N PRO A 40 12.98 -3.63 3.80
CA PRO A 40 12.22 -2.39 3.59
C PRO A 40 12.99 -1.31 2.83
N GLU A 41 14.30 -1.22 3.06
CA GLU A 41 15.22 -0.29 2.43
C GLU A 41 15.38 -0.60 0.94
N GLY A 42 15.64 -1.87 0.60
CA GLY A 42 15.75 -2.32 -0.79
C GLY A 42 14.44 -2.13 -1.56
N ILE A 43 13.31 -2.49 -0.95
CA ILE A 43 11.99 -2.32 -1.56
C ILE A 43 11.69 -0.83 -1.79
N ALA A 44 11.97 0.05 -0.82
CA ALA A 44 11.75 1.48 -0.95
C ALA A 44 12.60 2.09 -2.09
N ALA A 45 13.88 1.71 -2.16
CA ALA A 45 14.78 2.16 -3.23
C ALA A 45 14.29 1.70 -4.61
N SER A 46 13.88 0.44 -4.73
CA SER A 46 13.35 -0.11 -5.99
C SER A 46 12.03 0.55 -6.41
N LEU A 47 11.07 0.75 -5.49
CA LEU A 47 9.81 1.43 -5.79
C LEU A 47 10.04 2.87 -6.25
N THR A 48 10.95 3.58 -5.59
CA THR A 48 11.34 4.96 -5.96
C THR A 48 11.98 5.00 -7.35
N ARG A 49 12.96 4.12 -7.60
CA ARG A 49 13.65 4.03 -8.90
C ARG A 49 12.70 3.69 -10.05
N ARG A 50 11.71 2.83 -9.79
CA ARG A 50 10.68 2.44 -10.76
C ARG A 50 9.56 3.48 -10.91
N GLY A 51 9.59 4.59 -10.15
CA GLY A 51 8.62 5.67 -10.26
C GLY A 51 7.20 5.29 -9.79
N VAL A 52 7.07 4.25 -8.96
CA VAL A 52 5.76 3.81 -8.46
C VAL A 52 5.19 4.90 -7.55
N ARG A 53 4.03 5.46 -7.90
CA ARG A 53 3.44 6.56 -7.12
C ARG A 53 2.74 6.05 -5.87
N LYS A 54 2.93 6.74 -4.73
CA LYS A 54 2.13 6.46 -3.53
C LYS A 54 0.65 6.80 -3.78
N PRO A 55 -0.29 6.09 -3.13
CA PRO A 55 -1.72 6.38 -3.27
C PRO A 55 -2.09 7.77 -2.73
N ARG A 56 -1.29 8.32 -1.80
CA ARG A 56 -1.31 9.72 -1.38
C ARG A 56 0.13 10.21 -1.28
N GLY A 57 0.51 11.18 -2.12
CA GLY A 57 1.84 11.80 -2.12
C GLY A 57 2.65 11.53 -3.39
N GLY A 58 3.95 11.83 -3.31
CA GLY A 58 4.89 11.74 -4.43
C GLY A 58 5.44 10.33 -4.71
N PRO A 59 6.35 10.22 -5.68
CA PRO A 59 6.96 8.95 -6.11
C PRO A 59 8.06 8.43 -5.17
N ILE A 60 8.44 9.20 -4.15
CA ILE A 60 9.53 8.83 -3.24
C ILE A 60 9.00 7.91 -2.14
N TRP A 61 9.51 6.68 -2.08
CA TRP A 61 9.23 5.71 -1.04
C TRP A 61 10.33 5.72 0.03
N THR A 62 9.91 5.63 1.29
CA THR A 62 10.81 5.52 2.43
C THR A 62 10.66 4.14 3.10
N PRO A 63 11.67 3.64 3.83
CA PRO A 63 11.54 2.37 4.55
C PRO A 63 10.34 2.33 5.52
N PRO A 64 10.01 3.41 6.28
CA PRO A 64 8.78 3.46 7.07
C PRO A 64 7.48 3.33 6.24
N ASP A 65 7.43 3.89 5.02
CA ASP A 65 6.28 3.73 4.13
C ASP A 65 6.09 2.25 3.75
N VAL A 66 7.19 1.56 3.43
CA VAL A 66 7.18 0.12 3.10
C VAL A 66 6.77 -0.73 4.29
N ARG A 67 7.32 -0.48 5.49
CA ARG A 67 6.93 -1.23 6.70
C ARG A 67 5.42 -1.12 6.99
N ARG A 68 4.85 0.08 6.87
CA ARG A 68 3.40 0.31 7.03
C ARG A 68 2.59 -0.39 5.95
N LEU A 69 3.07 -0.39 4.70
CA LEU A 69 2.41 -1.06 3.59
C LEU A 69 2.34 -2.58 3.82
N LEU A 70 3.48 -3.20 4.16
CA LEU A 70 3.58 -4.64 4.41
C LEU A 70 2.73 -5.07 5.62
N ALA A 71 2.79 -4.32 6.73
CA ALA A 71 1.95 -4.58 7.90
C ALA A 71 0.46 -4.57 7.56
N ARG A 72 0.03 -3.62 6.72
CA ARG A 72 -1.37 -3.54 6.29
C ARG A 72 -1.77 -4.68 5.35
N LEU A 73 -0.88 -5.10 4.45
CA LEU A 73 -1.13 -6.24 3.56
C LEU A 73 -1.25 -7.55 4.34
N ALA A 74 -0.40 -7.75 5.35
CA ALA A 74 -0.48 -8.89 6.26
C ALA A 74 -1.82 -8.92 7.00
N ALA A 75 -2.26 -7.78 7.57
CA ALA A 75 -3.56 -7.69 8.25
C ALA A 75 -4.76 -7.99 7.32
N GLU A 76 -4.68 -7.61 6.05
CA GLU A 76 -5.73 -7.85 5.05
C GLU A 76 -5.77 -9.30 4.53
N THR A 77 -4.69 -10.05 4.69
CA THR A 77 -4.58 -11.46 4.24
C THR A 77 -4.87 -12.43 5.38
N GLY A 78 -4.60 -12.03 6.63
CA GLY A 78 -4.93 -12.80 7.82
C GLY A 78 -6.35 -12.59 8.35
N SER A 79 -7.20 -11.83 7.65
CA SER A 79 -8.62 -11.62 7.99
C SER A 79 -9.55 -12.49 7.15
#